data_AF-A0A3M1BVL4-F1
#
_entry.id   AF-A0A3M1BVL4-F1
#
_cell.length_a   1.000
_cell.length_b   1.000
_cell.length_c   1.000
_cell.angle_alpha   90.00
_cell.angle_beta   90.00
_cell.angle_gamma   90.00
#
_symmetry.space_group_name_H-M   'P 1'
#
loop_
_entity.id
_entity.type
_entity.pdbx_description
1 polymer ?
#
loop_
_entity_poly.entity_id
_entity_poly.type
_entity_poly.pdbx_seq_one_letter_code
_entity_poly.pdbx_strand_id
1 'polypeptide(L)'
;KAFAKEFMQKYGIPTAEFHIFEDPQRAKSFVRDFGVPVVIKVDGLASGKGVIVCKNYEEAFQAIDRLMVRKSLGDAGSRVVVEEYLEGEEASYIVMLNGDRYVPLPTSQDHKRLLDGDMGPNTGGMGAYSPNPFVDEAMEKLIKEHIVERVIRGLKEEGIYYRGFLYVGLMLTGKGPKVLEFNARLGDPEAQPLLVRTKGDLLRILLDFYEGREIHIEIDQRNALCVVLASKGYPEKPEDGKEIIGIEEVENMEDVVVFHAGTERRDGKVYTKGGRVLNVCAWGADLYEARERAYGAVEKIRFEGMHYRRDIGLRGIRILTGRTGS
;
A
#
# COMPACT_ATOMS: atom_id res chain seq x y z
N LYS A 1 -8.58 -12.63 5.15
CA LYS A 1 -8.66 -11.47 6.09
C LYS A 1 -9.09 -11.91 7.49
N ALA A 2 -10.10 -12.77 7.61
CA ALA A 2 -10.57 -13.34 8.87
C ALA A 2 -9.46 -13.97 9.70
N PHE A 3 -8.67 -14.89 9.14
CA PHE A 3 -7.51 -15.49 9.82
C PHE A 3 -6.60 -14.45 10.46
N ALA A 4 -6.21 -13.41 9.69
CA ALA A 4 -5.33 -12.36 10.20
C ALA A 4 -5.97 -11.57 11.34
N LYS A 5 -7.28 -11.31 11.29
CA LYS A 5 -8.01 -10.59 12.33
C LYS A 5 -8.12 -11.40 13.62
N GLU A 6 -8.48 -12.68 13.51
CA GLU A 6 -8.50 -13.63 14.64
C GLU A 6 -7.10 -13.79 15.25
N PHE A 7 -6.06 -13.91 14.43
CA PHE A 7 -4.67 -13.93 14.87
C PHE A 7 -4.29 -12.66 15.64
N MET A 8 -4.64 -11.48 15.10
CA MET A 8 -4.37 -10.21 15.77
C MET A 8 -5.10 -10.10 17.11
N GLN A 9 -6.36 -10.53 17.18
CA GLN A 9 -7.12 -10.55 18.43
C GLN A 9 -6.47 -11.48 19.47
N LYS A 10 -6.12 -12.71 19.07
CA LYS A 10 -5.51 -13.73 19.94
C LYS A 10 -4.18 -13.26 20.54
N TYR A 11 -3.35 -12.59 19.75
CA TYR A 11 -2.01 -12.15 20.18
C TYR A 11 -1.94 -10.69 20.62
N GLY A 12 -3.10 -10.03 20.74
CA GLY A 12 -3.22 -8.65 21.18
C GLY A 12 -2.55 -7.63 20.25
N ILE A 13 -2.50 -7.89 18.95
CA ILE A 13 -1.98 -6.94 17.96
C ILE A 13 -3.05 -5.86 17.71
N PRO A 14 -2.74 -4.56 17.87
CA PRO A 14 -3.71 -3.48 17.66
C PRO A 14 -4.29 -3.52 16.24
N THR A 15 -5.62 -3.60 16.14
CA THR A 15 -6.39 -3.60 14.89
C THR A 15 -7.73 -2.90 15.12
N ALA A 16 -8.44 -2.59 14.04
CA ALA A 16 -9.87 -2.28 14.09
C ALA A 16 -10.65 -3.42 14.78
N GLU A 17 -11.56 -3.08 15.70
CA GLU A 17 -12.63 -3.97 16.16
C GLU A 17 -13.36 -4.56 14.96
N PHE A 18 -13.67 -5.86 15.00
CA PHE A 18 -14.20 -6.57 13.84
C PHE A 18 -15.09 -7.74 14.26
N HIS A 19 -16.00 -8.09 13.35
CA HIS A 19 -16.80 -9.30 13.40
C HIS A 19 -16.84 -9.97 12.03
N ILE A 20 -17.05 -11.28 12.02
CA ILE A 20 -16.96 -12.13 10.84
C ILE A 20 -18.33 -12.74 10.58
N PHE A 21 -18.77 -12.71 9.32
CA PHE A 21 -20.08 -13.20 8.92
C PHE A 21 -20.02 -14.04 7.66
N GLU A 22 -20.78 -15.14 7.68
CA GLU A 22 -21.08 -15.99 6.52
C GLU A 22 -22.57 -15.88 6.11
N ASP A 23 -23.40 -15.26 6.96
CA ASP A 23 -24.81 -14.98 6.68
C ASP A 23 -25.03 -13.47 6.47
N PRO A 24 -25.60 -13.05 5.33
CA PRO A 24 -25.79 -11.63 5.01
C PRO A 24 -26.80 -10.93 5.93
N GLN A 25 -27.81 -11.65 6.45
CA GLN A 25 -28.80 -11.03 7.33
C GLN A 25 -28.21 -10.74 8.72
N ARG A 26 -27.40 -11.65 9.25
CA ARG A 26 -26.62 -11.44 10.47
C ARG A 26 -25.62 -10.31 10.32
N ALA A 27 -24.92 -10.22 9.18
CA ALA A 27 -24.03 -9.09 8.89
C ALA A 27 -24.79 -7.75 8.90
N LYS A 28 -25.95 -7.68 8.24
CA LYS A 28 -26.80 -6.48 8.22
C LYS A 28 -27.33 -6.11 9.60
N SER A 29 -27.76 -7.10 10.38
CA SER A 29 -28.21 -6.89 11.76
C SER A 29 -27.08 -6.31 12.61
N PHE A 30 -25.90 -6.93 12.55
CA PHE A 30 -24.73 -6.43 13.27
C PHE A 30 -24.39 -4.99 12.89
N VAL A 31 -24.39 -4.63 11.60
CA VAL A 31 -24.14 -3.25 11.17
C VAL A 31 -25.16 -2.26 11.77
N ARG A 32 -26.43 -2.65 11.94
CA ARG A 32 -27.43 -1.79 12.60
C ARG A 32 -27.09 -1.52 14.05
N ASP A 33 -26.59 -2.53 14.76
CA ASP A 33 -26.28 -2.44 16.18
C ASP A 33 -24.92 -1.76 16.42
N PHE A 34 -23.94 -2.03 15.55
CA PHE A 34 -22.57 -1.52 15.62
C PHE A 34 -22.46 -0.05 15.17
N GLY A 35 -23.32 0.38 14.25
CA GLY A 35 -23.33 1.73 13.70
C GLY A 35 -22.46 1.90 12.46
N VAL A 36 -22.39 3.14 11.95
CA VAL A 36 -21.63 3.57 10.77
C VAL A 36 -20.83 4.83 11.11
N PRO A 37 -19.67 5.09 10.47
CA PRO A 37 -19.07 4.37 9.33
C PRO A 37 -18.44 3.01 9.68
N VAL A 38 -18.46 2.09 8.71
CA VAL A 38 -17.83 0.75 8.81
C VAL A 38 -17.04 0.41 7.56
N VAL A 39 -16.12 -0.54 7.67
CA VAL A 39 -15.43 -1.12 6.51
C VAL A 39 -15.84 -2.58 6.37
N ILE A 40 -16.27 -2.95 5.16
CA ILE A 40 -16.64 -4.33 4.81
C ILE A 40 -15.54 -4.88 3.91
N LYS A 41 -14.92 -5.98 4.34
CA LYS A 41 -13.84 -6.66 3.63
C LYS A 41 -14.23 -8.08 3.32
N VAL A 42 -13.97 -8.54 2.10
CA VAL A 42 -14.05 -9.97 1.78
C VAL A 42 -12.89 -10.73 2.41
N ASP A 43 -13.10 -12.01 2.73
CA ASP A 43 -12.06 -12.82 3.36
C ASP A 43 -10.93 -13.17 2.40
N GLY A 44 -11.28 -13.57 1.18
CA GLY A 44 -10.35 -14.04 0.15
C GLY A 44 -9.59 -12.94 -0.60
N LEU A 45 -8.75 -13.37 -1.56
CA LEU A 45 -8.06 -12.46 -2.47
C LEU A 45 -9.05 -11.89 -3.49
N ALA A 46 -9.03 -10.57 -3.67
CA ALA A 46 -9.98 -9.86 -4.51
C ALA A 46 -9.34 -8.73 -5.34
N SER A 47 -8.04 -8.84 -5.65
CA SER A 47 -7.29 -7.88 -6.49
C SER A 47 -7.50 -6.41 -6.09
N GLY A 48 -7.50 -6.14 -4.78
CA GLY A 48 -7.72 -4.80 -4.22
C GLY A 48 -9.18 -4.30 -4.23
N LYS A 49 -10.12 -5.02 -4.87
CA LYS A 49 -11.55 -4.65 -4.98
C LYS A 49 -12.41 -5.19 -3.84
N GLY A 50 -11.79 -5.89 -2.89
CA GLY A 50 -12.45 -6.57 -1.79
C GLY A 50 -12.68 -5.73 -0.53
N VAL A 51 -12.36 -4.44 -0.54
CA VAL A 51 -12.47 -3.53 0.62
C VAL A 51 -13.40 -2.38 0.26
N ILE A 52 -14.48 -2.22 1.02
CA ILE A 52 -15.49 -1.19 0.81
C ILE A 52 -15.67 -0.41 2.10
N VAL A 53 -15.41 0.90 2.07
CA VAL A 53 -15.69 1.83 3.17
C VAL A 53 -17.12 2.34 2.99
N CYS A 54 -17.96 2.15 4.00
CA CYS A 54 -19.37 2.51 3.97
C CYS A 54 -19.65 3.59 5.03
N LYS A 55 -20.08 4.76 4.58
CA LYS A 55 -20.34 5.93 5.43
C LYS A 55 -21.73 5.94 6.05
N ASN A 56 -22.66 5.20 5.46
CA ASN A 56 -24.04 5.12 5.92
C ASN A 56 -24.57 3.67 5.80
N TYR A 57 -25.73 3.42 6.41
CA TYR A 57 -26.34 2.09 6.44
C TYR A 57 -26.71 1.57 5.05
N GLU A 58 -27.14 2.45 4.15
CA GLU A 58 -27.52 2.07 2.80
C GLU A 58 -26.31 1.53 2.03
N GLU A 59 -25.19 2.25 2.05
CA GLU A 59 -23.92 1.82 1.46
C GLU A 59 -23.46 0.48 2.04
N ALA A 60 -23.56 0.30 3.36
CA ALA A 60 -23.17 -0.94 4.03
C ALA A 60 -24.04 -2.13 3.60
N PHE A 61 -25.37 -1.95 3.54
CA PHE A 61 -26.27 -3.01 3.11
C PHE A 61 -26.11 -3.36 1.64
N GLN A 62 -25.91 -2.36 0.78
CA GLN A 62 -25.62 -2.58 -0.63
C GLN A 62 -24.29 -3.31 -0.83
N ALA A 63 -23.26 -2.98 -0.04
CA ALA A 63 -21.98 -3.69 -0.04
C ALA A 63 -22.15 -5.15 0.37
N ILE A 64 -22.88 -5.44 1.46
CA ILE A 64 -23.18 -6.81 1.90
C ILE A 64 -23.93 -7.58 0.80
N ASP A 65 -24.98 -7.00 0.21
CA ASP A 65 -25.75 -7.67 -0.83
C ASP A 65 -24.91 -7.93 -2.08
N ARG A 66 -24.08 -6.97 -2.48
CA ARG A 66 -23.18 -7.11 -3.62
C ARG A 66 -22.18 -8.25 -3.40
N LEU A 67 -21.58 -8.32 -2.21
CA LEU A 67 -20.50 -9.24 -1.91
C LEU A 67 -21.00 -10.65 -1.60
N MET A 68 -22.03 -10.77 -0.74
CA MET A 68 -22.48 -12.06 -0.19
C MET A 68 -23.66 -12.66 -0.94
N VAL A 69 -24.60 -11.84 -1.45
CA VAL A 69 -25.81 -12.33 -2.13
C VAL A 69 -25.58 -12.46 -3.62
N ARG A 70 -25.11 -11.38 -4.26
CA ARG A 70 -24.81 -11.36 -5.71
C ARG A 70 -23.47 -12.01 -6.05
N LYS A 71 -22.64 -12.32 -5.05
CA LYS A 71 -21.31 -12.93 -5.20
C LYS A 71 -20.45 -12.24 -6.26
N SER A 72 -20.43 -10.90 -6.28
CA SER A 72 -19.75 -10.17 -7.36
C SER A 72 -18.23 -10.40 -7.43
N LEU A 73 -17.65 -11.03 -6.40
CA LEU A 73 -16.24 -11.41 -6.31
C LEU A 73 -16.06 -12.93 -6.17
N GLY A 74 -17.06 -13.71 -6.62
CA GLY A 74 -17.06 -15.17 -6.49
C GLY A 74 -17.05 -15.62 -5.03
N ASP A 75 -16.38 -16.75 -4.76
CA ASP A 75 -16.34 -17.36 -3.43
C ASP A 75 -15.55 -16.55 -2.41
N ALA A 76 -14.73 -15.58 -2.84
CA ALA A 76 -14.04 -14.68 -1.92
C ALA A 76 -15.02 -13.90 -1.03
N GLY A 77 -16.24 -13.62 -1.52
CA GLY A 77 -17.30 -12.91 -0.81
C GLY A 77 -18.23 -13.79 0.04
N SER A 78 -17.98 -15.10 0.13
CA SER A 78 -18.80 -16.01 0.96
C SER A 78 -18.68 -15.72 2.47
N ARG A 79 -17.53 -15.19 2.89
CA ARG A 79 -17.24 -14.74 4.25
C ARG A 79 -16.76 -13.31 4.20
N VAL A 80 -17.32 -12.44 5.04
CA VAL A 80 -16.94 -11.03 5.16
C VAL A 80 -16.48 -10.71 6.57
N VAL A 81 -15.56 -9.75 6.66
CA VAL A 81 -15.15 -9.08 7.89
C VAL A 81 -15.79 -7.69 7.88
N VAL A 82 -16.59 -7.39 8.89
CA VAL A 82 -17.09 -6.03 9.15
C VAL A 82 -16.26 -5.46 10.28
N GLU A 83 -15.64 -4.30 10.07
CA GLU A 83 -14.75 -3.67 11.06
C GLU A 83 -15.08 -2.19 11.29
N GLU A 84 -14.70 -1.67 12.45
CA GLU A 84 -14.75 -0.23 12.73
C GLU A 84 -13.97 0.56 11.65
N TYR A 85 -14.52 1.70 11.26
CA TYR A 85 -13.77 2.66 10.47
C TYR A 85 -12.74 3.37 11.37
N LEU A 86 -11.48 3.31 10.97
CA LEU A 86 -10.40 3.98 11.68
C LEU A 86 -10.08 5.32 11.02
N GLU A 87 -9.92 6.35 11.86
CA GLU A 87 -9.47 7.67 11.44
C GLU A 87 -8.01 7.91 11.86
N GLY A 88 -7.24 8.51 10.95
CA GLY A 88 -5.84 8.79 11.16
C GLY A 88 -5.06 8.87 9.86
N GLU A 89 -3.76 8.63 9.99
CA GLU A 89 -2.81 8.72 8.89
C GLU A 89 -2.42 7.31 8.41
N GLU A 90 -2.62 7.03 7.12
CA GLU A 90 -2.19 5.76 6.55
C GLU A 90 -0.66 5.71 6.43
N ALA A 91 -0.08 4.58 6.83
CA ALA A 91 1.35 4.31 6.72
C ALA A 91 1.61 2.86 6.32
N SER A 92 2.72 2.62 5.63
CA SER A 92 3.19 1.29 5.28
C SER A 92 4.48 1.01 6.05
N TYR A 93 4.51 -0.07 6.81
CA TYR A 93 5.69 -0.54 7.52
C TYR A 93 6.06 -1.94 7.05
N ILE A 94 7.22 -2.09 6.43
CA ILE A 94 7.63 -3.36 5.83
C ILE A 94 8.86 -3.90 6.55
N VAL A 95 8.83 -5.18 6.88
CA VAL A 95 9.96 -5.90 7.48
C VAL A 95 10.30 -7.13 6.65
N MET A 96 11.57 -7.51 6.61
CA MET A 96 11.98 -8.87 6.25
C MET A 96 11.93 -9.72 7.52
N LEU A 97 11.31 -10.90 7.44
CA LEU A 97 11.18 -11.88 8.51
C LEU A 97 11.84 -13.20 8.13
N ASN A 98 12.56 -13.81 9.06
CA ASN A 98 13.08 -15.16 8.97
C ASN A 98 12.96 -15.83 10.35
N GLY A 99 11.85 -16.53 10.58
CA GLY A 99 11.55 -17.13 11.87
C GLY A 99 11.38 -16.07 12.96
N ASP A 100 12.30 -16.06 13.93
CA ASP A 100 12.32 -15.15 15.08
C ASP A 100 13.08 -13.83 14.82
N ARG A 101 13.79 -13.73 13.69
CA ARG A 101 14.57 -12.55 13.31
C ARG A 101 13.81 -11.69 12.32
N TYR A 102 13.97 -10.37 12.46
CA TYR A 102 13.43 -9.42 11.50
C TYR A 102 14.37 -8.24 11.26
N VAL A 103 14.26 -7.64 10.08
CA VAL A 103 14.96 -6.41 9.69
C VAL A 103 13.96 -5.46 9.05
N PRO A 104 13.74 -4.26 9.62
CA PRO A 104 12.91 -3.24 9.00
C PRO A 104 13.48 -2.73 7.68
N LEU A 105 12.60 -2.46 6.73
CA LEU A 105 12.91 -1.64 5.56
C LEU A 105 12.56 -0.18 5.85
N PRO A 106 12.99 0.78 5.02
CA PRO A 106 12.57 2.17 5.17
C PRO A 106 11.04 2.29 5.20
N THR A 107 10.53 3.34 5.85
CA THR A 107 9.09 3.58 5.92
C THR A 107 8.59 4.19 4.62
N SER A 108 7.31 4.00 4.31
CA SER A 108 6.69 4.62 3.14
C SER A 108 5.22 4.99 3.39
N GLN A 109 4.68 5.83 2.53
CA GLN A 109 3.25 6.12 2.44
C GLN A 109 2.78 5.97 1.00
N ASP A 110 1.71 5.21 0.79
CA ASP A 110 1.02 5.04 -0.50
C ASP A 110 -0.18 5.98 -0.62
N HIS A 111 -0.59 6.23 -1.86
CA HIS A 111 -1.74 7.02 -2.25
C HIS A 111 -2.71 6.13 -3.04
N LYS A 112 -3.64 5.47 -2.33
CA LYS A 112 -4.53 4.45 -2.92
C LYS A 112 -5.60 4.99 -3.85
N ARG A 113 -6.05 6.22 -3.65
CA ARG A 113 -7.19 6.79 -4.39
C ARG A 113 -6.77 7.25 -5.77
N LEU A 114 -7.64 7.11 -6.76
CA LEU A 114 -7.33 7.39 -8.18
C LEU A 114 -7.04 8.86 -8.44
N LEU A 115 -7.79 9.77 -7.81
CA LEU A 115 -7.78 11.20 -8.10
C LEU A 115 -7.12 11.99 -6.96
N ASP A 116 -6.71 13.21 -7.29
CA ASP A 116 -6.17 14.17 -6.33
C ASP A 116 -7.16 14.43 -5.17
N GLY A 117 -6.64 14.75 -3.99
CA GLY A 117 -7.44 14.97 -2.78
C GLY A 117 -8.05 13.69 -2.22
N ASP A 118 -7.43 12.54 -2.52
CA ASP A 118 -7.91 11.21 -2.12
C ASP A 118 -9.35 10.89 -2.60
N MET A 119 -9.65 11.35 -3.81
CA MET A 119 -10.97 11.17 -4.46
C MET A 119 -10.98 10.00 -5.44
N GLY A 120 -12.20 9.62 -5.86
CA GLY A 120 -12.40 8.52 -6.81
C GLY A 120 -12.26 7.13 -6.20
N PRO A 121 -12.26 6.07 -7.03
CA PRO A 121 -12.22 4.69 -6.55
C PRO A 121 -10.88 4.36 -5.88
N ASN A 122 -10.89 3.35 -5.00
CA ASN A 122 -9.67 2.71 -4.52
C ASN A 122 -8.97 2.01 -5.69
N THR A 123 -7.65 2.12 -5.72
CA THR A 123 -6.78 1.51 -6.73
C THR A 123 -5.77 0.58 -6.06
N GLY A 124 -4.83 0.04 -6.82
CA GLY A 124 -3.68 -0.67 -6.28
C GLY A 124 -2.61 0.25 -5.68
N GLY A 125 -2.75 1.57 -5.81
CA GLY A 125 -1.78 2.59 -5.41
C GLY A 125 -1.37 3.44 -6.61
N MET A 126 -1.45 4.77 -6.47
CA MET A 126 -1.16 5.80 -7.49
C MET A 126 0.17 6.53 -7.27
N GLY A 127 0.87 6.23 -6.18
CA GLY A 127 2.19 6.76 -5.92
C GLY A 127 2.58 6.58 -4.47
N ALA A 128 3.87 6.49 -4.22
CA ALA A 128 4.40 6.33 -2.88
C ALA A 128 5.67 7.14 -2.70
N TYR A 129 6.03 7.43 -1.46
CA TYR A 129 7.30 8.06 -1.14
C TYR A 129 7.92 7.45 0.12
N SER A 130 9.22 7.68 0.29
CA SER A 130 10.03 7.22 1.43
C SER A 130 11.11 8.24 1.78
N PRO A 131 11.40 8.50 3.07
CA PRO A 131 10.75 7.95 4.26
C PRO A 131 9.37 8.59 4.51
N ASN A 132 8.57 7.94 5.34
CA ASN A 132 7.29 8.47 5.80
C ASN A 132 7.50 9.34 7.06
N PRO A 133 7.30 10.67 7.01
CA PRO A 133 7.52 11.57 8.14
C PRO A 133 6.48 11.42 9.26
N PHE A 134 5.38 10.70 9.01
CA PHE A 134 4.40 10.37 10.05
C PHE A 134 4.87 9.24 10.98
N VAL A 135 5.95 8.54 10.61
CA VAL A 135 6.54 7.46 11.42
C VAL A 135 7.89 7.96 11.93
N ASP A 136 7.86 8.71 13.02
CA ASP A 136 9.05 9.09 13.78
C ASP A 136 9.59 7.91 14.60
N GLU A 137 10.71 8.11 15.31
CA GLU A 137 11.36 7.06 16.11
C GLU A 137 10.44 6.49 17.20
N ALA A 138 9.62 7.34 17.83
CA ALA A 138 8.69 6.93 18.87
C ALA A 138 7.55 6.07 18.31
N MET A 139 6.98 6.48 17.19
CA MET A 139 5.96 5.73 16.46
C MET A 139 6.52 4.40 15.93
N GLU A 140 7.74 4.41 15.39
CA GLU A 140 8.40 3.21 14.90
C GLU A 140 8.60 2.19 16.03
N LYS A 141 9.01 2.65 17.22
CA LYS A 141 9.13 1.79 18.40
C LYS A 141 7.80 1.13 18.77
N LEU A 142 6.70 1.88 18.77
CA LEU A 142 5.36 1.32 19.03
C LEU A 142 4.96 0.28 17.98
N ILE A 143 5.26 0.52 16.69
CA ILE A 143 4.99 -0.44 15.61
C ILE A 143 5.79 -1.73 15.83
N LYS A 144 7.09 -1.63 16.17
CA LYS A 144 7.93 -2.80 16.45
C LYS A 144 7.38 -3.63 17.62
N GLU A 145 7.21 -3.00 18.79
CA GLU A 145 6.86 -3.68 20.04
C GLU A 145 5.42 -4.23 20.07
N HIS A 146 4.47 -3.48 19.51
CA HIS A 146 3.04 -3.84 19.62
C HIS A 146 2.52 -4.58 18.39
N ILE A 147 3.23 -4.56 17.27
CA ILE A 147 2.78 -5.20 16.04
C ILE A 147 3.78 -6.24 15.59
N VAL A 148 4.99 -5.86 15.17
CA VAL A 148 5.94 -6.80 14.54
C VAL A 148 6.35 -7.91 15.50
N GLU A 149 6.82 -7.57 16.70
CA GLU A 149 7.26 -8.55 17.69
C GLU A 149 6.10 -9.45 18.18
N ARG A 150 4.88 -8.90 18.26
CA ARG A 150 3.68 -9.69 18.59
C ARG A 150 3.29 -10.64 17.48
N VAL A 151 3.45 -10.25 16.21
CA VAL A 151 3.29 -11.15 15.05
C VAL A 151 4.30 -12.28 15.13
N ILE A 152 5.58 -11.99 15.37
CA ILE A 152 6.64 -13.01 15.50
C ILE A 152 6.31 -14.00 16.61
N ARG A 153 5.94 -13.50 17.80
CA ARG A 153 5.54 -14.34 18.93
C ARG A 153 4.33 -15.20 18.57
N GLY A 154 3.30 -14.63 17.97
CA GLY A 154 2.10 -15.37 17.58
C GLY A 154 2.41 -16.47 16.56
N LEU A 155 3.23 -16.17 15.54
CA LEU A 155 3.66 -17.17 14.55
C LEU A 155 4.41 -18.33 15.22
N LYS A 156 5.29 -18.02 16.17
CA LYS A 156 6.01 -19.02 16.96
C LYS A 156 5.08 -19.88 17.81
N GLU A 157 4.10 -19.29 18.49
CA GLU A 157 3.12 -20.01 19.32
C GLU A 157 2.17 -20.89 18.48
N GLU A 158 1.85 -20.51 17.25
CA GLU A 158 1.10 -21.35 16.30
C GLU A 158 1.96 -22.42 15.60
N GLY A 159 3.29 -22.43 15.82
CA GLY A 159 4.20 -23.32 15.09
C GLY A 159 4.31 -23.00 13.59
N ILE A 160 4.03 -21.76 13.19
CA ILE A 160 4.08 -21.30 11.80
C ILE A 160 5.46 -20.67 11.54
N TYR A 161 6.26 -21.31 10.69
CA TYR A 161 7.50 -20.73 10.21
C TYR A 161 7.22 -19.74 9.07
N TYR A 162 7.54 -18.47 9.30
CA TYR A 162 7.41 -17.40 8.30
C TYR A 162 8.77 -16.94 7.81
N ARG A 163 8.92 -16.84 6.49
CA ARG A 163 10.11 -16.28 5.84
C ARG A 163 9.73 -15.46 4.62
N GLY A 164 10.19 -14.21 4.56
CA GLY A 164 9.93 -13.28 3.46
C GLY A 164 9.60 -11.88 3.96
N PHE A 165 8.98 -11.07 3.10
CA PHE A 165 8.53 -9.73 3.46
C PHE A 165 7.17 -9.78 4.15
N LEU A 166 7.06 -9.11 5.29
CA LEU A 166 5.78 -8.76 5.89
C LEU A 166 5.58 -7.25 5.78
N TYR A 167 4.65 -6.88 4.91
CA TYR A 167 4.09 -5.55 4.84
C TYR A 167 2.96 -5.46 5.86
N VAL A 168 3.02 -4.41 6.67
CA VAL A 168 1.98 -4.02 7.63
C VAL A 168 1.34 -2.72 7.14
N GLY A 169 0.09 -2.80 6.70
CA GLY A 169 -0.71 -1.62 6.40
C GLY A 169 -1.27 -1.05 7.69
N LEU A 170 -0.95 0.19 7.99
CA LEU A 170 -1.25 0.84 9.26
C LEU A 170 -2.21 2.01 9.09
N MET A 171 -3.01 2.23 10.12
CA MET A 171 -3.63 3.51 10.42
C MET A 171 -3.01 4.05 11.70
N LEU A 172 -2.37 5.21 11.63
CA LEU A 172 -1.81 5.93 12.77
C LEU A 172 -2.92 6.78 13.39
N THR A 173 -3.55 6.24 14.43
CA THR A 173 -4.68 6.89 15.12
C THR A 173 -4.21 7.72 16.31
N GLY A 174 -5.09 8.56 16.87
CA GLY A 174 -4.80 9.25 18.14
C GLY A 174 -4.56 8.30 19.34
N LYS A 175 -4.85 7.00 19.20
CA LYS A 175 -4.58 5.96 20.21
C LYS A 175 -3.35 5.11 19.87
N GLY A 176 -2.59 5.47 18.84
CA GLY A 176 -1.43 4.72 18.35
C GLY A 176 -1.68 3.96 17.04
N PRO A 177 -0.69 3.19 16.56
CA PRO A 177 -0.76 2.47 15.29
C PRO A 177 -1.69 1.27 15.40
N LYS A 178 -2.61 1.13 14.44
CA LYS A 178 -3.49 -0.03 14.28
C LYS A 178 -3.27 -0.68 12.91
N VAL A 179 -3.26 -2.00 12.86
CA VAL A 179 -3.15 -2.77 11.62
C VAL A 179 -4.47 -2.76 10.85
N LEU A 180 -4.43 -2.30 9.61
CA LEU A 180 -5.51 -2.42 8.62
C LEU A 180 -5.49 -3.79 7.96
N GLU A 181 -4.29 -4.26 7.59
CA GLU A 181 -4.06 -5.55 6.96
C GLU A 181 -2.56 -5.94 6.95
N PHE A 182 -2.30 -7.22 6.74
CA PHE A 182 -0.98 -7.74 6.38
C PHE A 182 -0.95 -8.10 4.90
N ASN A 183 0.21 -7.85 4.28
CA ASN A 183 0.55 -8.30 2.94
C ASN A 183 1.85 -9.12 3.02
N ALA A 184 1.85 -10.36 2.51
CA ALA A 184 2.99 -11.28 2.62
C ALA A 184 4.04 -11.09 1.51
N ARG A 185 4.28 -9.83 1.13
CA ARG A 185 5.13 -9.40 0.01
C ARG A 185 5.41 -7.90 0.13
N LEU A 186 6.30 -7.37 -0.70
CA LEU A 186 6.50 -5.92 -0.85
C LEU A 186 5.24 -5.20 -1.35
N GLY A 187 5.11 -3.91 -1.04
CA GLY A 187 4.08 -3.04 -1.60
C GLY A 187 4.31 -2.70 -3.07
N ASP A 188 3.27 -2.28 -3.79
CA ASP A 188 3.38 -1.72 -5.14
C ASP A 188 2.33 -0.61 -5.23
N PRO A 189 2.71 0.69 -5.23
CA PRO A 189 4.03 1.20 -5.62
C PRO A 189 5.02 1.47 -4.47
N GLU A 190 4.84 0.92 -3.26
CA GLU A 190 5.78 1.21 -2.16
C GLU A 190 7.18 0.62 -2.35
N ALA A 191 7.33 -0.51 -3.04
CA ALA A 191 8.64 -1.09 -3.29
C ALA A 191 9.57 -0.13 -4.05
N GLN A 192 9.05 0.63 -5.00
CA GLN A 192 9.82 1.49 -5.89
C GLN A 192 10.63 2.53 -5.11
N PRO A 193 10.04 3.44 -4.30
CA PRO A 193 10.80 4.40 -3.49
C PRO A 193 11.60 3.75 -2.35
N LEU A 194 11.27 2.54 -1.92
CA LEU A 194 12.03 1.81 -0.89
C LEU A 194 13.32 1.20 -1.44
N LEU A 195 13.22 0.52 -2.58
CA LEU A 195 14.33 -0.20 -3.19
C LEU A 195 15.37 0.77 -3.77
N VAL A 196 14.95 1.90 -4.34
CA VAL A 196 15.88 2.93 -4.81
C VAL A 196 16.69 3.59 -3.68
N ARG A 197 16.18 3.53 -2.44
CA ARG A 197 16.90 3.98 -1.25
C ARG A 197 17.72 2.89 -0.58
N THR A 198 17.59 1.63 -1.02
CA THR A 198 18.36 0.52 -0.48
C THR A 198 19.70 0.46 -1.20
N LYS A 199 20.78 0.77 -0.48
CA LYS A 199 22.13 0.73 -1.04
C LYS A 199 22.72 -0.68 -0.98
N GLY A 200 23.73 -0.91 -1.82
CA GLY A 200 24.46 -2.17 -1.89
C GLY A 200 23.80 -3.23 -2.77
N ASP A 201 24.28 -4.45 -2.65
CA ASP A 201 23.79 -5.58 -3.43
C ASP A 201 22.56 -6.20 -2.74
N LEU A 202 21.38 -5.81 -3.22
CA LEU A 202 20.10 -6.33 -2.72
C LEU A 202 20.02 -7.87 -2.82
N LEU A 203 20.54 -8.47 -3.89
CA LEU A 203 20.53 -9.93 -4.04
C LEU A 203 21.36 -10.58 -2.93
N ARG A 204 22.55 -10.02 -2.66
CA ARG A 204 23.40 -10.52 -1.57
C ARG A 204 22.72 -10.40 -0.21
N ILE A 205 22.12 -9.25 0.09
CA ILE A 205 21.37 -9.03 1.33
C ILE A 205 20.26 -10.07 1.49
N LEU A 206 19.49 -10.33 0.43
CA LEU A 206 18.40 -11.32 0.47
C LEU A 206 18.91 -12.76 0.65
N LEU A 207 20.03 -13.13 0.02
CA LEU A 207 20.65 -14.44 0.19
C LEU A 207 21.19 -14.65 1.61
N ASP A 208 21.91 -13.66 2.15
CA ASP A 208 22.44 -13.72 3.50
C ASP A 208 21.29 -13.82 4.52
N PHE A 209 20.22 -13.03 4.34
CA PHE A 209 19.03 -13.10 5.19
C PHE A 209 18.30 -14.44 5.08
N TYR A 210 18.18 -15.00 3.87
CA TYR A 210 17.55 -16.30 3.62
C TYR A 210 18.24 -17.44 4.39
N GLU A 211 19.58 -17.41 4.43
CA GLU A 211 20.42 -18.36 5.16
C GLU A 211 20.47 -18.12 6.68
N GLY A 212 19.81 -17.06 7.17
CA GLY A 212 19.79 -16.70 8.59
C GLY A 212 21.08 -16.01 9.06
N ARG A 213 21.89 -15.47 8.15
CA ARG A 213 23.03 -14.62 8.50
C ARG A 213 22.54 -13.25 8.96
N GLU A 214 23.38 -12.58 9.74
CA GLU A 214 23.15 -11.17 10.08
C GLU A 214 23.35 -10.31 8.82
N ILE A 215 22.48 -9.34 8.64
CA ILE A 215 22.52 -8.41 7.51
C ILE A 215 22.46 -6.97 8.03
N HIS A 216 23.03 -6.05 7.26
CA HIS A 216 22.88 -4.62 7.47
C HIS A 216 22.41 -4.00 6.16
N ILE A 217 21.35 -3.19 6.22
CA ILE A 217 20.81 -2.48 5.07
C ILE A 217 21.21 -1.02 5.21
N GLU A 218 22.16 -0.59 4.38
CA GLU A 218 22.51 0.83 4.30
C GLU A 218 21.41 1.56 3.51
N ILE A 219 20.87 2.63 4.10
CA ILE A 219 19.78 3.41 3.51
C ILE A 219 20.32 4.74 2.99
N ASP A 220 19.96 5.08 1.76
CA ASP A 220 20.17 6.39 1.18
C ASP A 220 19.39 7.45 1.97
N GLN A 221 20.10 8.50 2.41
CA GLN A 221 19.54 9.58 3.21
C GLN A 221 18.62 10.48 2.38
N ARG A 222 18.76 10.47 1.05
CA ARG A 222 17.84 11.16 0.14
C ARG A 222 16.43 10.58 0.28
N ASN A 223 15.45 11.44 0.11
CA ASN A 223 14.06 11.07 -0.06
C ASN A 223 13.87 10.48 -1.45
N ALA A 224 12.89 9.60 -1.61
CA ALA A 224 12.47 9.09 -2.90
C ALA A 224 10.95 9.19 -3.03
N LEU A 225 10.48 9.60 -4.20
CA LEU A 225 9.06 9.71 -4.52
C LEU A 225 8.78 9.09 -5.88
N CYS A 226 7.73 8.27 -5.95
CA CYS A 226 7.30 7.54 -7.12
C CYS A 226 5.87 7.93 -7.50
N VAL A 227 5.68 8.37 -8.74
CA VAL A 227 4.37 8.67 -9.33
C VAL A 227 3.98 7.56 -10.30
N VAL A 228 2.76 7.03 -10.15
CA VAL A 228 2.21 6.02 -11.07
C VAL A 228 1.54 6.71 -12.25
N LEU A 229 1.89 6.28 -13.46
CA LEU A 229 1.18 6.62 -14.69
C LEU A 229 0.22 5.47 -15.04
N ALA A 230 -1.07 5.76 -15.09
CA ALA A 230 -2.13 4.78 -15.34
C ALA A 230 -2.81 4.99 -16.70
N SER A 231 -3.30 3.90 -17.28
CA SER A 231 -4.15 3.92 -18.46
C SER A 231 -5.55 4.45 -18.13
N LYS A 232 -6.14 5.16 -19.08
CA LYS A 232 -7.56 5.53 -19.04
C LYS A 232 -8.42 4.30 -18.77
N GLY A 233 -9.43 4.46 -17.90
CA GLY A 233 -10.33 3.38 -17.49
C GLY A 233 -9.85 2.55 -16.30
N TYR A 234 -8.61 2.72 -15.82
CA TYR A 234 -8.17 2.19 -14.53
C TYR A 234 -8.96 2.83 -13.37
N PRO A 235 -9.38 2.08 -12.32
CA PRO A 235 -9.10 0.68 -11.97
C PRO A 235 -10.10 -0.36 -12.50
N GLU A 236 -11.02 0.05 -13.38
CA GLU A 236 -12.08 -0.81 -13.89
C GLU A 236 -11.63 -1.59 -15.12
N LYS A 237 -11.72 -0.96 -16.30
CA LYS A 237 -11.41 -1.56 -17.60
C LYS A 237 -10.39 -0.66 -18.32
N PRO A 238 -9.09 -0.84 -18.06
CA PRO A 238 -8.06 0.00 -18.64
C PRO A 238 -7.93 -0.20 -20.16
N GLU A 239 -7.60 0.88 -20.87
CA GLU A 239 -7.26 0.86 -22.29
C GLU A 239 -5.79 0.41 -22.49
N ASP A 240 -5.57 -0.57 -23.36
CA ASP A 240 -4.26 -1.10 -23.73
C ASP A 240 -3.81 -0.59 -25.12
N GLY A 241 -2.55 -0.82 -25.47
CA GLY A 241 -2.02 -0.69 -26.83
C GLY A 241 -1.70 0.74 -27.25
N LYS A 242 -1.62 1.68 -26.32
CA LYS A 242 -1.22 3.07 -26.59
C LYS A 242 0.30 3.19 -26.60
N GLU A 243 0.87 3.77 -27.64
CA GLU A 243 2.32 3.98 -27.73
C GLU A 243 2.79 4.91 -26.60
N ILE A 244 3.90 4.54 -25.96
CA ILE A 244 4.54 5.32 -24.90
C ILE A 244 5.78 5.99 -25.45
N ILE A 245 5.83 7.31 -25.33
CA ILE A 245 6.90 8.17 -25.84
C ILE A 245 7.59 8.86 -24.66
N GLY A 246 8.90 9.12 -24.78
CA GLY A 246 9.67 9.93 -23.83
C GLY A 246 10.38 9.16 -22.72
N ILE A 247 10.27 7.82 -22.68
CA ILE A 247 10.96 6.98 -21.68
C ILE A 247 12.48 7.18 -21.76
N GLU A 248 13.05 7.12 -22.97
CA GLU A 248 14.49 7.25 -23.21
C GLU A 248 15.03 8.62 -22.75
N GLU A 249 14.25 9.70 -22.93
CA GLU A 249 14.64 11.02 -22.44
C GLU A 249 14.71 11.07 -20.91
N VAL A 250 13.73 10.43 -20.25
CA VAL A 250 13.67 10.38 -18.78
C VAL A 250 14.73 9.47 -18.19
N GLU A 251 15.06 8.35 -18.82
CA GLU A 251 16.11 7.44 -18.37
C GLU A 251 17.51 8.09 -18.37
N ASN A 252 17.69 9.16 -19.15
CA ASN A 252 18.93 9.94 -19.16
C ASN A 252 18.94 11.10 -18.13
N MET A 253 17.85 11.31 -17.39
CA MET A 253 17.82 12.32 -16.33
C MET A 253 18.54 11.83 -15.08
N GLU A 254 19.36 12.69 -14.48
CA GLU A 254 19.97 12.40 -13.19
C GLU A 254 18.90 12.27 -12.09
N ASP A 255 19.14 11.36 -11.15
CA ASP A 255 18.27 11.11 -10.00
C ASP A 255 16.81 10.79 -10.37
N VAL A 256 16.60 10.13 -11.52
CA VAL A 256 15.31 9.60 -11.95
C VAL A 256 15.48 8.15 -12.40
N VAL A 257 14.47 7.33 -12.11
CA VAL A 257 14.37 5.95 -12.60
C VAL A 257 12.93 5.66 -12.99
N VAL A 258 12.75 4.94 -14.11
CA VAL A 258 11.44 4.51 -14.59
C VAL A 258 11.31 3.01 -14.37
N PHE A 259 10.32 2.58 -13.58
CA PHE A 259 9.96 1.16 -13.48
C PHE A 259 8.74 0.85 -14.34
N HIS A 260 8.90 -0.12 -15.23
CA HIS A 260 7.80 -0.61 -16.06
C HIS A 260 6.84 -1.48 -15.24
N ALA A 261 5.55 -1.18 -15.29
CA ALA A 261 4.48 -2.03 -14.78
C ALA A 261 3.79 -2.74 -15.96
N GLY A 262 2.60 -2.31 -16.35
CA GLY A 262 1.88 -2.84 -17.51
C GLY A 262 2.38 -2.24 -18.82
N THR A 263 3.49 -2.76 -19.36
CA THR A 263 4.00 -2.38 -20.69
C THR A 263 4.33 -3.59 -21.56
N GLU A 264 4.28 -3.42 -22.88
CA GLU A 264 4.66 -4.41 -23.87
C GLU A 264 5.60 -3.78 -24.90
N ARG A 265 6.68 -4.46 -25.28
CA ARG A 265 7.58 -4.01 -26.34
C ARG A 265 7.20 -4.68 -27.66
N ARG A 266 6.96 -3.89 -28.72
CA ARG A 266 6.66 -4.35 -30.08
C ARG A 266 7.40 -3.48 -31.09
N ASP A 267 8.14 -4.11 -32.00
CA ASP A 267 8.88 -3.42 -33.07
C ASP A 267 9.78 -2.26 -32.59
N GLY A 268 10.48 -2.48 -31.47
CA GLY A 268 11.36 -1.48 -30.86
C GLY A 268 10.65 -0.36 -30.08
N LYS A 269 9.32 -0.33 -30.08
CA LYS A 269 8.50 0.64 -29.36
C LYS A 269 7.87 0.03 -28.12
N VAL A 270 7.47 0.88 -27.17
CA VAL A 270 6.79 0.46 -25.92
C VAL A 270 5.33 0.88 -25.97
N TYR A 271 4.44 -0.01 -25.53
CA TYR A 271 2.99 0.19 -25.50
C TYR A 271 2.40 -0.09 -24.13
N THR A 272 1.26 0.53 -23.80
CA THR A 272 0.50 0.22 -22.58
C THR A 272 -0.06 -1.20 -22.62
N LYS A 273 0.05 -1.92 -21.49
CA LYS A 273 -0.47 -3.27 -21.32
C LYS A 273 -0.88 -3.52 -19.87
N GLY A 274 -1.92 -2.80 -19.42
CA GLY A 274 -2.42 -2.91 -18.06
C GLY A 274 -2.98 -1.60 -17.50
N GLY A 275 -3.47 -1.67 -16.26
CA GLY A 275 -4.04 -0.53 -15.56
C GLY A 275 -3.00 0.51 -15.12
N ARG A 276 -2.00 0.06 -14.37
CA ARG A 276 -0.80 0.86 -14.05
C ARG A 276 0.25 0.54 -15.10
N VAL A 277 0.86 1.57 -15.68
CA VAL A 277 1.71 1.44 -16.86
C VAL A 277 3.16 1.68 -16.48
N LEU A 278 3.47 2.82 -15.87
CA LEU A 278 4.82 3.19 -15.47
C LEU A 278 4.83 3.74 -14.04
N ASN A 279 6.00 3.66 -13.43
CA ASN A 279 6.33 4.25 -12.14
C ASN A 279 7.53 5.17 -12.35
N VAL A 280 7.32 6.48 -12.26
CA VAL A 280 8.40 7.46 -12.39
C VAL A 280 8.87 7.84 -10.99
N CYS A 281 10.05 7.37 -10.61
CA CYS A 281 10.62 7.57 -9.29
C CYS A 281 11.82 8.50 -9.36
N ALA A 282 11.94 9.43 -8.41
CA ALA A 282 13.06 10.34 -8.33
C ALA A 282 13.60 10.46 -6.90
N TRP A 283 14.90 10.74 -6.78
CA TRP A 283 15.54 11.06 -5.50
C TRP A 283 15.54 12.57 -5.23
N GLY A 284 15.56 12.97 -3.97
CA GLY A 284 15.64 14.36 -3.50
C GLY A 284 16.41 14.48 -2.20
N ALA A 285 17.11 15.60 -1.98
CA ALA A 285 17.66 15.93 -0.67
C ALA A 285 16.53 16.03 0.37
N ASP A 286 15.36 16.52 -0.05
CA ASP A 286 14.11 16.46 0.70
C ASP A 286 12.95 15.94 -0.15
N LEU A 287 11.78 15.75 0.49
CA LEU A 287 10.59 15.24 -0.18
C LEU A 287 10.04 16.21 -1.24
N TYR A 288 10.25 17.51 -1.08
CA TYR A 288 9.79 18.51 -2.04
C TYR A 288 10.61 18.43 -3.33
N GLU A 289 11.94 18.34 -3.22
CA GLU A 289 12.83 18.19 -4.37
C GLU A 289 12.61 16.86 -5.10
N ALA A 290 12.43 15.75 -4.37
CA ALA A 290 12.08 14.46 -4.96
C ALA A 290 10.77 14.54 -5.76
N ARG A 291 9.78 15.27 -5.21
CA ARG A 291 8.50 15.52 -5.87
C ARG A 291 8.69 16.31 -7.17
N GLU A 292 9.37 17.46 -7.12
CA GLU A 292 9.59 18.30 -8.30
C GLU A 292 10.32 17.56 -9.42
N ARG A 293 11.36 16.79 -9.10
CA ARG A 293 12.06 15.94 -10.09
C ARG A 293 11.16 14.88 -10.70
N ALA A 294 10.39 14.16 -9.88
CA ALA A 294 9.47 13.14 -10.37
C ALA A 294 8.44 13.73 -11.35
N TYR A 295 7.82 14.87 -11.02
CA TYR A 295 6.87 15.51 -11.93
C TYR A 295 7.52 16.10 -13.18
N GLY A 296 8.72 16.69 -13.07
CA GLY A 296 9.48 17.15 -14.24
C GLY A 296 9.81 16.01 -15.21
N ALA A 297 10.06 14.81 -14.69
CA ALA A 297 10.20 13.59 -15.50
C ALA A 297 8.88 13.10 -16.09
N VAL A 298 7.80 13.04 -15.29
CA VAL A 298 6.45 12.68 -15.77
C VAL A 298 6.00 13.59 -16.92
N GLU A 299 6.35 14.88 -16.89
CA GLU A 299 6.04 15.84 -17.94
C GLU A 299 6.69 15.52 -19.29
N LYS A 300 7.70 14.67 -19.35
CA LYS A 300 8.35 14.24 -20.61
C LYS A 300 7.75 12.96 -21.19
N ILE A 301 7.03 12.18 -20.38
CA ILE A 301 6.40 10.93 -20.82
C ILE A 301 4.98 11.18 -21.33
N ARG A 302 4.60 10.54 -22.44
CA ARG A 302 3.25 10.66 -23.02
C ARG A 302 2.75 9.31 -23.54
N PHE A 303 1.48 9.05 -23.29
CA PHE A 303 0.65 8.08 -24.01
C PHE A 303 -0.80 8.54 -23.98
N GLU A 304 -1.60 8.10 -24.95
CA GLU A 304 -3.01 8.50 -25.05
C GLU A 304 -3.80 8.07 -23.80
N GLY A 305 -4.53 9.00 -23.20
CA GLY A 305 -5.36 8.72 -22.02
C GLY A 305 -4.58 8.53 -20.71
N MET A 306 -3.30 8.92 -20.66
CA MET A 306 -2.49 8.87 -19.44
C MET A 306 -3.14 9.66 -18.29
N HIS A 307 -3.25 9.00 -17.13
CA HIS A 307 -3.71 9.59 -15.88
C HIS A 307 -2.65 9.42 -14.79
N TYR A 308 -2.43 10.45 -13.98
CA TYR A 308 -1.59 10.41 -12.78
C TYR A 308 -2.08 11.46 -11.79
N ARG A 309 -1.85 11.21 -10.49
CA ARG A 309 -2.13 12.19 -9.44
C ARG A 309 -1.05 13.25 -9.39
N ARG A 310 -1.42 14.48 -9.02
CA ARG A 310 -0.53 15.64 -8.88
C ARG A 310 -0.22 15.99 -7.43
N ASP A 311 -0.84 15.30 -6.47
CA ASP A 311 -0.71 15.57 -5.05
C ASP A 311 0.12 14.52 -4.28
N ILE A 312 0.77 13.58 -4.98
CA ILE A 312 1.66 12.58 -4.35
C ILE A 312 2.71 13.29 -3.49
N GLY A 313 2.79 12.91 -2.22
CA GLY A 313 3.76 13.42 -1.24
C GLY A 313 3.37 14.74 -0.58
N LEU A 314 2.32 15.44 -1.03
CA LEU A 314 1.96 16.75 -0.47
C LEU A 314 1.60 16.68 1.03
N ARG A 315 0.99 15.58 1.50
CA ARG A 315 0.68 15.39 2.92
C ARG A 315 1.95 15.32 3.77
N GLY A 316 2.94 14.54 3.34
CA GLY A 316 4.24 14.45 4.02
C GLY A 316 4.97 15.80 4.05
N ILE A 317 4.95 16.55 2.94
CA ILE A 317 5.55 17.89 2.86
C ILE A 317 4.90 18.88 3.84
N ARG A 318 3.57 18.85 3.99
CA ARG A 318 2.85 19.74 4.93
C ARG A 318 3.30 19.53 6.38
N ILE A 319 3.53 18.29 6.77
CA ILE A 319 4.03 17.95 8.11
C ILE A 319 5.46 18.42 8.32
N LEU A 320 6.34 18.12 7.37
CA LEU A 320 7.75 18.50 7.46
C LEU A 320 7.95 20.02 7.52
N THR A 321 7.06 20.78 6.88
CA THR A 321 7.14 22.25 6.84
C THR A 321 6.40 22.95 7.97
N GLY A 322 5.69 22.20 8.84
CA GLY A 322 4.83 22.78 9.88
C GLY A 322 3.70 23.66 9.33
N ARG A 323 3.46 23.62 8.02
CA ARG A 323 2.41 24.41 7.37
C ARG A 323 1.09 23.65 7.49
N THR A 324 0.42 23.82 8.61
CA THR A 324 -1.02 23.57 8.73
C THR A 324 -1.76 24.68 7.97
N GLY A 325 -1.93 24.50 6.66
CA GLY A 325 -2.59 25.49 5.81
C GLY A 325 -4.08 25.20 5.64
N SER A 326 -4.89 26.11 6.21
CA SER A 326 -6.17 26.66 5.72
C SER A 326 -7.05 25.84 4.80
#